data_AF-A0A1M6VSC5-F1
#
_entry.id   AF-A0A1M6VSC5-F1
#
_cell.length_a   1.000
_cell.length_b   1.000
_cell.length_c   1.000
_cell.angle_alpha   90.00
_cell.angle_beta   90.00
_cell.angle_gamma   90.00
#
_symmetry.space_group_name_H-M   'P 1'
#
loop_
_entity.id
_entity.type
_entity.pdbx_description
1 polymer ?
#
loop_
_entity_poly.entity_id
_entity_poly.type
_entity_poly.pdbx_seq_one_letter_code
_entity_poly.pdbx_strand_id
1 'polypeptide(L)'
;MEKLTLKQAIEQGYKYFVYPEDGYQALMDLEHNSEDDVNWNKKPTLCNKDASHPSGMDAEELKVHLADTISDNHAGDTGCDTDDVYEAIMELDFTEMAEKIQERLNGINFYWQSDVELIKLSLSKLYCLHGY
;
A
#
# COMPACT_ATOMS: atom_id res chain seq x y z
N MET A 1 -6.93 3.23 20.13
CA MET A 1 -7.42 2.29 19.10
C MET A 1 -8.92 2.49 18.96
N GLU A 2 -9.32 3.07 17.84
CA GLU A 2 -10.73 3.28 17.51
C GLU A 2 -11.40 1.92 17.21
N LYS A 3 -12.71 1.82 17.42
CA LYS A 3 -13.47 0.59 17.20
C LYS A 3 -14.75 0.89 16.45
N LEU A 4 -14.97 0.23 15.32
CA LEU A 4 -16.14 0.43 14.47
C LEU A 4 -16.83 -0.90 14.18
N THR A 5 -18.14 -0.86 14.06
CA THR A 5 -18.91 -2.00 13.52
C THR A 5 -18.84 -2.02 12.00
N LEU A 6 -19.22 -3.14 11.37
CA LEU A 6 -19.18 -3.27 9.91
C LEU A 6 -19.99 -2.17 9.22
N LYS A 7 -21.20 -1.90 9.72
CA LYS A 7 -22.04 -0.80 9.23
C LYS A 7 -21.37 0.56 9.35
N GLN A 8 -20.77 0.86 10.52
CA GLN A 8 -20.11 2.15 10.74
C GLN A 8 -18.87 2.32 9.87
N ALA A 9 -18.10 1.24 9.66
CA ALA A 9 -16.93 1.26 8.80
C ALA A 9 -17.31 1.62 7.35
N ILE A 10 -18.34 0.95 6.81
CA ILE A 10 -18.86 1.24 5.46
C ILE A 10 -19.37 2.68 5.36
N GLU A 11 -20.18 3.15 6.32
CA GLU A 11 -20.71 4.52 6.35
C GLU A 11 -19.60 5.58 6.41
N GLN A 12 -18.45 5.25 7.00
CA GLN A 12 -17.29 6.13 7.09
C GLN A 12 -16.33 6.04 5.88
N GLY A 13 -16.63 5.21 4.88
CA GLY A 13 -15.87 5.06 3.64
C GLY A 13 -14.72 4.04 3.70
N TYR A 14 -14.70 3.16 4.70
CA TYR A 14 -13.78 2.02 4.68
C TYR A 14 -14.24 0.98 3.66
N LYS A 15 -13.27 0.33 2.98
CA LYS A 15 -13.55 -0.67 1.95
C LYS A 15 -13.10 -2.09 2.33
N TYR A 16 -11.99 -2.19 3.05
CA TYR A 16 -11.36 -3.48 3.33
C TYR A 16 -11.02 -3.65 4.81
N PHE A 17 -10.96 -4.90 5.25
CA PHE A 17 -10.37 -5.32 6.52
C PHE A 17 -9.39 -6.48 6.30
N VAL A 18 -8.52 -6.71 7.28
CA VAL A 18 -7.54 -7.80 7.30
C VAL A 18 -7.53 -8.48 8.67
N TYR A 19 -6.98 -9.68 8.70
CA TYR A 19 -6.57 -10.32 9.95
C TYR A 19 -5.06 -10.11 10.14
N PRO A 20 -4.61 -9.52 11.26
CA PRO A 20 -3.19 -9.21 11.49
C PRO A 20 -2.26 -10.41 11.34
N GLU A 21 -2.77 -11.62 11.62
CA GLU A 21 -2.01 -12.88 11.58
C GLU A 21 -1.99 -13.54 10.19
N ASP A 22 -2.88 -13.16 9.27
CA ASP A 22 -3.00 -13.77 7.93
C ASP A 22 -2.15 -13.03 6.87
N GLY A 23 -1.42 -11.98 7.27
CA GLY A 23 -0.54 -11.20 6.40
C GLY A 23 -1.26 -10.25 5.44
N TYR A 24 -0.48 -9.39 4.77
CA TYR A 24 -0.98 -8.31 3.91
C TYR A 24 -1.73 -8.74 2.64
N GLN A 25 -1.83 -10.05 2.35
CA GLN A 25 -2.41 -10.56 1.10
C GLN A 25 -3.91 -10.90 1.18
N ALA A 26 -4.50 -10.97 2.38
CA ALA A 26 -5.91 -11.34 2.56
C ALA A 26 -6.79 -10.11 2.83
N LEU A 27 -6.85 -9.17 1.88
CA LEU A 27 -7.82 -8.07 1.93
C LEU A 27 -9.23 -8.64 1.77
N MET A 28 -10.07 -8.42 2.77
CA MET A 28 -11.47 -8.81 2.77
C MET A 28 -12.35 -7.59 2.54
N ASP A 29 -13.21 -7.64 1.53
CA ASP A 29 -14.12 -6.56 1.16
C ASP A 29 -15.29 -6.44 2.16
N LEU A 30 -15.49 -5.26 2.74
CA LEU A 30 -16.55 -5.01 3.71
C LEU A 30 -17.96 -5.12 3.12
N GLU A 31 -18.16 -4.73 1.86
CA GLU A 31 -19.49 -4.76 1.22
C GLU A 31 -19.92 -6.19 0.85
N HIS A 32 -18.96 -7.10 0.72
CA HIS A 32 -19.20 -8.51 0.37
C HIS A 32 -19.17 -9.46 1.56
N ASN A 33 -18.93 -8.96 2.78
CA ASN A 33 -18.91 -9.77 4.00
C ASN A 33 -20.05 -9.36 4.95
N SER A 34 -20.71 -10.34 5.55
CA SER A 34 -21.65 -10.14 6.64
C SER A 34 -20.98 -10.30 8.01
N GLU A 35 -21.68 -9.92 9.08
CA GLU A 35 -21.20 -10.09 10.47
C GLU A 35 -20.93 -11.57 10.85
N ASP A 36 -21.50 -12.52 10.12
CA ASP A 36 -21.31 -13.95 10.35
C ASP A 36 -20.13 -14.53 9.56
N ASP A 37 -19.67 -13.86 8.50
CA ASP A 37 -18.50 -14.24 7.70
C ASP A 37 -17.19 -13.83 8.37
N VAL A 38 -17.24 -12.82 9.23
CA VAL A 38 -16.06 -12.28 9.91
C VAL A 38 -15.66 -13.17 11.09
N ASN A 39 -14.43 -13.69 11.06
CA ASN A 39 -13.81 -14.36 12.20
C ASN A 39 -13.36 -13.35 13.29
N TRP A 40 -14.26 -13.04 14.20
CA TRP A 40 -14.04 -12.10 15.31
C TRP A 40 -12.92 -12.49 16.28
N ASN A 41 -12.56 -13.79 16.35
CA ASN A 41 -11.48 -14.25 17.23
C ASN A 41 -10.10 -13.83 16.73
N LYS A 42 -9.97 -13.50 15.44
CA LYS A 42 -8.73 -13.05 14.80
C LYS A 42 -8.50 -11.53 14.86
N LYS A 43 -9.33 -10.78 15.60
CA LYS A 43 -9.22 -9.32 15.76
C LYS A 43 -9.11 -8.59 14.41
N PRO A 44 -10.14 -8.69 13.56
CA PRO A 44 -10.15 -8.04 12.26
C PRO A 44 -9.87 -6.53 12.42
N THR A 45 -9.00 -6.02 11.57
CA THR A 45 -8.58 -4.62 11.59
C THR A 45 -8.87 -3.99 10.24
N LEU A 46 -9.44 -2.79 10.23
CA LEU A 46 -9.75 -2.07 9.01
C LEU A 46 -8.47 -1.65 8.29
N CYS A 47 -8.52 -1.57 6.97
CA CYS A 47 -7.47 -0.93 6.19
C CYS A 47 -7.70 0.59 6.09
N ASN A 48 -6.68 1.35 5.68
CA ASN A 48 -6.86 2.77 5.38
C ASN A 48 -7.97 3.00 4.34
N LYS A 49 -8.65 4.15 4.44
CA LYS A 49 -9.77 4.50 3.54
C LYS A 49 -9.29 4.74 2.11
N ASP A 50 -8.19 5.48 2.00
CA ASP A 50 -7.58 5.83 0.74
C ASP A 50 -6.54 4.78 0.34
N ALA A 51 -6.55 4.43 -0.94
CA ALA A 51 -5.48 3.61 -1.52
C ALA A 51 -4.18 4.40 -1.48
N SER A 52 -3.09 3.70 -1.23
CA SER A 52 -1.75 4.20 -1.44
C SER A 52 -1.19 3.61 -2.73
N HIS A 53 -0.22 4.30 -3.32
CA HIS A 53 0.47 3.89 -4.53
C HIS A 53 1.98 3.79 -4.28
N PRO A 54 2.71 2.96 -5.02
CA PRO A 54 4.16 2.92 -4.91
C PRO A 54 4.76 4.30 -5.24
N SER A 55 5.79 4.68 -4.51
CA SER A 55 6.64 5.82 -4.87
C SER A 55 7.63 5.35 -5.94
N GLY A 56 7.64 6.02 -7.09
CA GLY A 56 8.72 5.89 -8.07
C GLY A 56 9.97 6.66 -7.64
N MET A 57 10.98 6.63 -8.51
CA MET A 57 12.15 7.50 -8.45
C MET A 57 11.89 8.75 -9.29
N ASP A 58 12.44 9.88 -8.87
CA ASP A 58 12.51 11.06 -9.74
C ASP A 58 13.51 10.86 -10.90
N ALA A 59 13.55 11.81 -11.83
CA ALA A 59 14.37 11.70 -13.03
C ALA A 59 15.88 11.63 -12.72
N GLU A 60 16.34 12.32 -11.67
CA GLU A 60 17.76 12.31 -11.30
C GLU A 60 18.12 11.04 -10.52
N GLU A 61 17.26 10.60 -9.60
CA GLU A 61 17.43 9.33 -8.89
C GLU A 61 17.50 8.15 -9.88
N LEU A 62 16.58 8.10 -10.86
CA LEU A 62 16.56 7.07 -11.89
C LEU A 62 17.83 7.10 -12.75
N LYS A 63 18.30 8.30 -13.10
CA LYS A 63 19.49 8.50 -13.92
C LYS A 63 20.75 8.04 -13.21
N VAL A 64 20.94 8.46 -11.96
CA VAL A 64 22.09 8.05 -11.14
C VAL A 64 22.10 6.53 -10.97
N HIS A 65 20.97 5.92 -10.62
CA HIS A 65 20.91 4.46 -10.47
C HIS A 65 21.25 3.70 -11.74
N LEU A 66 20.78 4.17 -12.90
CA LEU A 66 21.11 3.53 -14.18
C LEU A 66 22.58 3.77 -14.57
N ALA A 67 23.11 4.97 -14.32
CA ALA A 67 24.50 5.30 -14.56
C ALA A 67 25.44 4.42 -13.72
N ASP A 68 25.20 4.32 -12.42
CA ASP A 68 25.97 3.45 -11.51
C ASP A 68 25.96 2.00 -11.99
N THR A 69 24.78 1.46 -12.25
CA THR A 69 24.62 0.05 -12.64
C THR A 69 25.33 -0.27 -13.95
N ILE A 70 25.23 0.61 -14.95
CA ILE A 70 25.85 0.37 -16.27
C ILE A 70 27.36 0.57 -16.20
N SER A 71 27.84 1.55 -15.44
CA SER A 71 29.27 1.79 -15.23
C SER A 71 29.94 0.61 -14.51
N ASP A 72 29.33 0.09 -13.45
CA ASP A 72 29.83 -1.09 -12.72
C ASP A 72 29.93 -2.32 -13.62
N ASN A 73 28.93 -2.54 -14.48
CA ASN A 73 28.96 -3.62 -15.46
C ASN A 73 30.08 -3.43 -16.49
N HIS A 74 30.29 -2.21 -16.99
CA HIS A 74 31.38 -1.92 -17.92
C HIS A 74 32.75 -2.20 -17.30
N ALA A 75 32.97 -1.75 -16.06
CA ALA A 75 34.21 -2.01 -15.33
C ALA A 75 34.43 -3.50 -15.09
N GLY A 76 33.37 -4.25 -14.75
CA GLY A 76 33.41 -5.70 -14.60
C GLY A 76 33.77 -6.44 -15.90
N ASP A 77 33.20 -6.02 -17.03
CA ASP A 77 33.37 -6.69 -18.33
C ASP A 77 34.72 -6.40 -18.99
N THR A 78 35.24 -5.18 -18.81
CA THR A 78 36.41 -4.69 -19.54
C THR A 78 37.66 -4.53 -18.67
N GLY A 79 37.49 -4.48 -17.35
CA GLY A 79 38.55 -4.08 -16.41
C GLY A 79 38.91 -2.60 -16.49
N CYS A 80 38.12 -1.78 -17.19
CA CYS A 80 38.30 -0.33 -17.34
C CYS A 80 37.39 0.41 -16.37
N ASP A 81 37.96 1.17 -15.44
CA ASP A 81 37.25 1.92 -14.40
C ASP A 81 37.12 3.42 -14.71
N THR A 82 37.08 3.78 -16.00
CA THR A 82 36.88 5.16 -16.40
C THR A 82 35.43 5.59 -16.22
N ASP A 83 35.24 6.88 -15.89
CA ASP A 83 33.92 7.46 -15.67
C ASP A 83 33.17 7.76 -16.98
N ASP A 84 33.77 7.50 -18.16
CA ASP A 84 33.22 7.88 -19.46
C ASP A 84 31.79 7.34 -19.69
N VAL A 85 31.51 6.12 -19.21
CA VAL A 85 30.19 5.49 -19.32
C VAL A 85 29.19 6.16 -18.38
N TYR A 86 29.60 6.44 -17.15
CA TYR A 86 28.77 7.14 -16.17
C TYR A 86 28.41 8.54 -16.69
N GLU A 87 29.41 9.31 -17.13
CA GLU A 87 29.23 10.66 -17.68
C GLU A 87 28.29 10.66 -18.90
N ALA A 88 28.48 9.73 -19.84
CA ALA A 88 27.64 9.63 -21.02
C ALA A 88 26.15 9.38 -20.70
N ILE A 89 25.85 8.63 -19.63
CA ILE A 89 24.47 8.40 -19.18
C ILE A 89 23.93 9.64 -18.45
N MET A 90 24.76 10.32 -17.66
CA MET A 90 24.36 11.52 -16.93
C MET A 90 24.00 12.70 -17.85
N GLU A 91 24.49 12.73 -19.09
CA GLU A 91 24.12 13.71 -20.12
C GLU A 91 22.70 13.53 -20.69
N LEU A 92 22.05 12.38 -20.44
CA LEU A 92 20.72 12.07 -20.97
C LEU A 92 19.59 12.71 -20.15
N ASP A 93 18.49 13.02 -20.81
CA ASP A 93 17.24 13.47 -20.16
C ASP A 93 16.32 12.29 -19.86
N PHE A 94 16.02 12.10 -18.58
CA PHE A 94 15.21 10.99 -18.06
C PHE A 94 13.79 11.41 -17.66
N THR A 95 13.44 12.69 -17.82
CA THR A 95 12.18 13.27 -17.35
C THR A 95 10.96 12.48 -17.85
N GLU A 96 10.87 12.27 -19.17
CA GLU A 96 9.76 11.55 -19.80
C GLU A 96 9.65 10.09 -19.30
N MET A 97 10.78 9.45 -19.04
CA MET A 97 10.80 8.07 -18.56
C MET A 97 10.33 7.97 -17.11
N ALA A 98 10.81 8.86 -16.23
CA ALA A 98 10.38 8.93 -14.84
C ALA A 98 8.87 9.21 -14.74
N GLU A 99 8.35 10.15 -15.54
CA GLU A 99 6.91 10.45 -15.61
C GLU A 99 6.09 9.23 -16.03
N LYS A 100 6.52 8.53 -17.09
CA LYS A 100 5.85 7.30 -17.55
C LYS A 100 5.85 6.20 -16.50
N ILE A 101 6.95 6.03 -15.77
CA ILE A 101 7.02 5.04 -14.68
C ILE A 101 6.05 5.44 -13.57
N GLN A 102 6.06 6.69 -13.12
CA GLN A 102 5.16 7.16 -12.07
C GLN A 102 3.68 7.04 -12.47
N GLU A 103 3.33 7.34 -13.73
CA GLU A 103 1.98 7.15 -14.24
C GLU A 103 1.54 5.68 -14.14
N ARG A 104 2.42 4.73 -14.48
CA ARG A 104 2.14 3.30 -14.34
C ARG A 104 2.02 2.86 -12.89
N LEU A 105 2.86 3.38 -12.01
CA LEU A 105 2.80 3.08 -10.56
C LEU A 105 1.53 3.64 -9.93
N ASN A 106 1.04 4.80 -10.36
CA ASN A 106 -0.23 5.38 -9.89
C ASN A 106 -1.45 4.51 -10.22
N GLY A 107 -1.34 3.62 -11.21
CA GLY A 107 -2.37 2.63 -11.53
C GLY A 107 -2.40 1.43 -10.55
N ILE A 108 -1.38 1.28 -9.70
CA ILE A 108 -1.26 0.19 -8.73
C ILE A 108 -1.71 0.69 -7.37
N ASN A 109 -2.82 0.14 -6.88
CA ASN A 109 -3.38 0.49 -5.58
C ASN A 109 -3.04 -0.59 -4.55
N PHE A 110 -2.65 -0.18 -3.35
CA PHE A 110 -2.60 -1.04 -2.17
C PHE A 110 -3.22 -0.37 -0.95
N TYR A 111 -3.60 -1.22 0.00
CA TYR A 111 -4.23 -0.84 1.24
C TYR A 111 -3.42 -1.39 2.40
N TRP A 112 -3.20 -0.57 3.42
CA TRP A 112 -2.50 -0.98 4.63
C TRP A 112 -3.47 -1.11 5.79
N GLN A 113 -3.13 -2.00 6.71
CA GLN A 113 -3.78 -2.09 8.01
C GLN A 113 -3.73 -0.73 8.73
N SER A 114 -4.88 -0.30 9.25
CA SER A 114 -5.02 0.88 10.09
C SER A 114 -5.00 0.51 11.59
N ASP A 115 -5.08 1.50 12.48
CA ASP A 115 -5.24 1.29 13.92
C ASP A 115 -6.71 1.18 14.37
N VAL A 116 -7.62 0.84 13.45
CA VAL A 116 -9.06 0.74 13.72
C VAL A 116 -9.52 -0.71 13.73
N GLU A 117 -9.99 -1.19 14.89
CA GLU A 117 -10.49 -2.55 15.06
C GLU A 117 -11.95 -2.65 14.57
N LEU A 118 -12.23 -3.67 13.77
CA LEU A 118 -13.58 -4.03 13.38
C LEU A 118 -14.20 -4.88 14.49
N ILE A 119 -15.34 -4.46 15.04
CA ILE A 119 -16.00 -5.13 16.17
C ILE A 119 -17.41 -5.60 15.83
N LYS A 120 -17.78 -6.76 16.39
CA LYS A 120 -19.16 -7.27 16.31
C LYS A 120 -20.10 -6.35 17.07
N LEU A 121 -21.26 -6.06 16.49
CA LEU A 121 -22.30 -5.28 17.17
C LEU A 121 -22.78 -6.05 18.42
N SER A 122 -22.45 -5.56 19.63
CA SER A 122 -22.88 -6.21 20.86
C SER A 122 -24.31 -5.78 21.25
N LEU A 123 -25.22 -6.75 21.31
CA LEU A 123 -26.62 -6.55 21.73
C LEU A 123 -26.77 -5.98 23.15
N SER A 124 -25.72 -6.01 23.98
CA SER A 124 -25.71 -5.41 25.32
C SER A 124 -25.94 -3.89 25.34
N LYS A 125 -25.76 -3.18 24.22
CA LYS A 125 -26.13 -1.75 24.10
C LYS A 125 -27.59 -1.51 23.70
N LEU A 126 -28.30 -2.51 23.19
CA LEU A 126 -29.71 -2.37 22.79
C LEU A 126 -30.67 -2.38 23.99
N TYR A 127 -30.31 -3.08 25.08
CA TYR A 127 -31.20 -3.25 26.23
C TYR A 127 -31.25 -2.04 27.19
N CYS A 128 -30.39 -1.02 27.04
CA CYS A 128 -30.45 0.20 27.85
C CYS A 128 -31.47 1.24 27.35
N LEU A 129 -32.05 1.07 26.16
CA LEU A 129 -33.02 2.03 25.61
C LEU A 129 -34.49 1.61 25.78
N HIS A 130 -34.76 0.40 26.30
CA HIS A 130 -36.12 -0.11 26.49
C HIS A 130 -36.37 -0.77 27.86
N GLY A 131 -35.56 -0.42 28.88
CA GLY A 131 -35.68 -0.97 30.22
C GLY A 131 -36.36 -0.01 31.21
N TYR A 132 -37.70 -0.13 31.28
CA TYR A 132 -38.63 0.28 32.36
C TYR A 132 -38.83 1.76 32.69
#